data_AF-B3NWM9-F1
#
_entry.id   AF-B3NWM9-F1
#
_cell.length_a   1.000
_cell.length_b   1.000
_cell.length_c   1.000
_cell.angle_alpha   90.00
_cell.angle_beta   90.00
_cell.angle_gamma   90.00
#
_symmetry.space_group_name_H-M   'P 1'
#
loop_
_entity.id
_entity.type
_entity.pdbx_description
1 polymer ?
#
loop_
_entity_poly.entity_id
_entity_poly.type
_entity_poly.pdbx_seq_one_letter_code
_entity_poly.pdbx_strand_id
1 'polypeptide(L)'
;MATSGSILLAIFLLSATLISAQQIKETAPSARLLDRFDNRYPDGSYEYRFELDDGTARYERGYFAKINDVKTLMVVGYYAYRMTDGRYITVFYNADQFGYRQNQSITPQEYPNLPRSIEVPMVSKASSASSASDGVSSSQSQSQYQSRLEALGNPAMTTTTPRGAGTNRRGRY
;
A
#
# COMPACT_ATOMS: atom_id res chain seq x y z
N MET A 1 -14.73 -86.23 10.01
CA MET A 1 -13.31 -86.29 9.62
C MET A 1 -13.18 -85.56 8.29
N ALA A 2 -12.55 -84.37 8.29
CA ALA A 2 -11.81 -83.70 7.20
C ALA A 2 -12.51 -83.54 5.81
N THR A 3 -12.44 -82.47 5.02
CA THR A 3 -11.47 -81.39 4.82
C THR A 3 -12.14 -80.27 3.99
N SER A 4 -11.64 -79.06 4.18
CA SER A 4 -11.80 -77.83 3.38
C SER A 4 -11.66 -77.97 1.86
N GLY A 5 -12.34 -77.08 1.12
CA GLY A 5 -12.14 -76.85 -0.32
C GLY A 5 -12.52 -75.42 -0.72
N SER A 6 -11.52 -74.54 -0.75
CA SER A 6 -11.55 -73.22 -1.38
C SER A 6 -11.74 -73.35 -2.90
N ILE A 7 -12.38 -72.37 -3.56
CA ILE A 7 -12.14 -71.84 -4.92
C ILE A 7 -13.43 -71.07 -5.35
N LEU A 8 -13.41 -69.74 -5.30
CA LEU A 8 -13.12 -68.82 -6.42
C LEU A 8 -14.32 -68.65 -7.39
N LEU A 9 -15.12 -67.60 -7.16
CA LEU A 9 -16.03 -66.99 -8.14
C LEU A 9 -15.80 -65.46 -8.02
N ALA A 10 -14.80 -64.89 -8.67
CA ALA A 10 -14.80 -64.46 -10.07
C ALA A 10 -15.79 -63.31 -10.35
N ILE A 11 -15.21 -62.14 -10.65
CA ILE A 11 -15.77 -61.01 -11.43
C ILE A 11 -16.57 -59.97 -10.62
N PHE A 12 -15.83 -59.13 -9.88
CA PHE A 12 -16.20 -57.72 -9.71
C PHE A 12 -15.15 -56.86 -10.41
N LEU A 13 -15.05 -57.03 -11.73
CA LEU A 13 -14.29 -56.19 -12.65
C LEU A 13 -15.18 -55.00 -13.03
N LEU A 14 -15.29 -54.02 -12.13
CA LEU A 14 -15.84 -52.71 -12.44
C LEU A 14 -14.75 -51.66 -12.22
N SER A 15 -13.90 -51.56 -13.25
CA SER A 15 -13.03 -50.45 -13.62
C SER A 15 -12.99 -49.26 -12.64
N ALA A 16 -12.04 -49.30 -11.71
CA ALA A 16 -11.52 -48.08 -11.11
C ALA A 16 -10.63 -47.40 -12.16
N THR A 17 -11.21 -46.49 -12.94
CA THR A 17 -10.43 -45.56 -13.76
C THR A 17 -9.65 -44.65 -12.81
N LEU A 18 -8.37 -44.97 -12.60
CA LEU A 18 -7.42 -44.03 -12.04
C LEU A 18 -7.30 -42.86 -13.03
N ILE A 19 -8.11 -41.83 -12.81
CA ILE A 19 -7.84 -40.51 -13.35
C ILE A 19 -6.60 -40.04 -12.58
N SER A 20 -5.44 -40.21 -13.20
CA SER A 20 -4.22 -39.53 -12.78
C SER A 20 -4.53 -38.04 -12.83
N ALA A 21 -4.73 -37.42 -11.67
CA ALA A 21 -4.70 -35.98 -11.54
C ALA A 21 -3.28 -35.56 -11.92
N GLN A 22 -3.08 -35.19 -13.18
CA GLN A 22 -1.88 -34.49 -13.59
C GLN A 22 -1.83 -33.21 -12.76
N GLN A 23 -0.98 -33.23 -11.74
CA GLN A 23 -0.65 -32.06 -10.96
C GLN A 23 0.00 -31.08 -11.94
N ILE A 24 -0.81 -30.13 -12.43
CA ILE A 24 -0.33 -28.97 -13.18
C ILE A 24 0.59 -28.25 -12.20
N LYS A 25 1.88 -28.54 -12.31
CA LYS A 25 2.93 -27.80 -11.65
C LYS A 25 3.04 -26.50 -12.44
N GLU A 26 2.11 -25.58 -12.19
CA GLU A 26 2.33 -24.17 -12.55
C GLU A 26 3.56 -23.74 -11.77
N THR A 27 4.71 -23.85 -12.42
CA THR A 27 5.94 -23.20 -11.97
C THR A 27 5.74 -21.75 -12.36
N ALA A 28 4.82 -21.06 -11.66
CA ALA A 28 4.79 -19.61 -11.69
C ALA A 28 6.19 -19.16 -11.26
N PRO A 29 6.86 -18.28 -12.03
CA PRO A 29 8.14 -17.75 -11.61
C PRO A 29 7.96 -17.14 -10.22
N SER A 30 8.69 -17.66 -9.23
CA SER A 30 8.62 -17.13 -7.87
C SER A 30 9.15 -15.71 -7.91
N ALA A 31 8.30 -14.72 -7.65
CA ALA A 31 8.70 -13.32 -7.60
C ALA A 31 9.85 -13.14 -6.61
N ARG A 32 10.84 -12.34 -6.98
CA ARG A 32 12.06 -12.12 -6.20
C ARG A 32 11.80 -11.03 -5.17
N LEU A 33 12.31 -11.24 -3.95
CA LEU A 33 12.29 -10.22 -2.91
C LEU A 33 13.20 -9.04 -3.28
N LEU A 34 12.62 -7.83 -3.35
CA LEU A 34 13.35 -6.57 -3.52
C LEU A 34 13.71 -5.94 -2.18
N ASP A 35 12.76 -5.93 -1.25
CA ASP A 35 12.92 -5.25 0.02
C ASP A 35 12.08 -5.92 1.10
N ARG A 36 12.56 -5.82 2.34
CA ARG A 36 11.92 -6.37 3.53
C ARG A 36 12.30 -5.52 4.74
N PHE A 37 11.33 -5.31 5.62
CA PHE A 37 11.54 -4.75 6.94
C PHE A 37 10.60 -5.42 7.93
N ASP A 38 11.13 -5.77 9.10
CA ASP A 38 10.39 -6.34 10.21
C ASP A 38 11.00 -5.78 11.49
N ASN A 39 10.19 -5.07 12.26
CA ASN A 39 10.57 -4.51 13.54
C ASN A 39 9.51 -4.79 14.61
N ARG A 40 9.97 -5.20 15.79
CA ARG A 40 9.12 -5.53 16.95
C ARG A 40 9.51 -4.61 18.10
N TYR A 41 8.53 -3.90 18.65
CA TYR A 41 8.76 -2.93 19.71
C TYR A 41 8.47 -3.54 21.09
N PRO A 42 9.12 -3.06 22.17
CA PRO A 42 8.92 -3.59 23.53
C PRO A 42 7.48 -3.48 24.08
N ASP A 43 6.68 -2.54 23.56
CA ASP A 43 5.27 -2.36 23.94
C ASP A 43 4.31 -3.37 23.27
N GLY A 44 4.85 -4.22 22.40
CA GLY A 44 4.17 -5.22 21.60
C GLY A 44 3.70 -4.72 20.23
N SER A 45 3.87 -3.43 19.93
CA SER A 45 3.61 -2.91 18.58
C SER A 45 4.62 -3.48 17.59
N TYR A 46 4.32 -3.42 16.29
CA TYR A 46 5.21 -3.91 15.25
C TYR A 46 5.04 -3.14 13.94
N GLU A 47 6.03 -3.27 13.08
CA GLU A 47 6.01 -2.76 11.73
C GLU A 47 6.62 -3.80 10.78
N TYR A 48 5.91 -4.10 9.71
CA TYR A 48 6.27 -5.13 8.76
C TYR A 48 6.00 -4.65 7.34
N ARG A 49 6.94 -4.88 6.43
CA ARG A 49 6.73 -4.64 5.00
C ARG A 49 7.62 -5.52 4.13
N PHE A 50 7.15 -5.78 2.92
CA PHE A 50 7.95 -6.39 1.87
C PHE A 50 7.54 -5.87 0.49
N GLU A 51 8.45 -6.02 -0.46
CA GLU A 51 8.27 -5.68 -1.86
C GLU A 51 8.91 -6.75 -2.74
N LEU A 52 8.19 -7.19 -3.76
CA LEU A 52 8.64 -8.16 -4.75
C LEU A 52 8.81 -7.49 -6.12
N ASP A 53 9.59 -8.11 -6.99
CA ASP A 53 9.92 -7.55 -8.32
C ASP A 53 8.78 -7.60 -9.35
N ASP A 54 7.74 -8.38 -9.08
CA ASP A 54 6.49 -8.40 -9.85
C ASP A 54 5.53 -7.23 -9.48
N GLY A 55 5.95 -6.39 -8.53
CA GLY A 55 5.20 -5.27 -8.00
C GLY A 55 4.20 -5.63 -6.90
N THR A 56 4.22 -6.87 -6.40
CA THR A 56 3.53 -7.24 -5.17
C THR A 56 4.21 -6.59 -3.97
N ALA A 57 3.44 -5.88 -3.16
CA ALA A 57 3.96 -5.23 -1.95
C ALA A 57 2.94 -5.28 -0.81
N ARG A 58 3.45 -5.24 0.42
CA ARG A 58 2.63 -5.11 1.63
C ARG A 58 3.34 -4.23 2.65
N TYR A 59 2.58 -3.41 3.33
CA TYR A 59 2.97 -2.73 4.55
C TYR A 59 1.91 -2.93 5.62
N GLU A 60 2.34 -3.13 6.85
CA GLU A 60 1.48 -3.30 8.00
C GLU A 60 2.15 -2.72 9.25
N ARG A 61 1.38 -1.98 10.04
CA ARG A 61 1.78 -1.49 11.35
C ARG A 61 0.70 -1.84 12.37
N GLY A 62 1.08 -2.62 13.37
CA GLY A 62 0.24 -2.95 14.51
C GLY A 62 0.60 -2.07 15.70
N TYR A 63 -0.39 -1.50 16.37
CA TYR A 63 -0.24 -0.68 17.57
C TYR A 63 -1.40 -0.93 18.53
N PHE A 64 -1.27 -0.49 19.78
CA PHE A 64 -2.33 -0.67 20.76
C PHE A 64 -3.01 0.66 21.11
N ALA A 65 -4.33 0.65 21.15
CA ALA A 65 -5.15 1.75 21.65
C ALA A 65 -5.93 1.28 22.88
N LYS A 66 -6.33 2.22 23.75
CA LYS A 66 -7.28 1.92 24.84
C LYS A 66 -8.70 2.22 24.36
N ILE A 67 -9.56 1.21 24.35
CA ILE A 67 -10.98 1.34 24.01
C ILE A 67 -11.76 0.80 25.21
N ASN A 68 -12.54 1.66 25.87
CA ASN A 68 -13.29 1.30 27.10
C ASN A 68 -12.39 0.63 28.15
N ASP A 69 -11.23 1.24 28.43
CA ASP A 69 -10.18 0.73 29.34
C ASP A 69 -9.53 -0.61 28.97
N VAL A 70 -9.89 -1.20 27.84
CA VAL A 70 -9.27 -2.41 27.31
C VAL A 70 -8.15 -2.04 26.33
N LYS A 71 -6.97 -2.67 26.48
CA LYS A 71 -5.87 -2.56 25.51
C LYS A 71 -6.26 -3.37 24.26
N THR A 72 -6.64 -2.68 23.19
CA THR A 72 -7.07 -3.27 21.93
C THR A 72 -5.98 -3.12 20.87
N LEU A 73 -5.70 -4.21 20.15
CA LEU A 73 -4.81 -4.19 18.99
C LEU A 73 -5.52 -3.50 17.82
N MET A 74 -4.82 -2.54 17.22
CA MET A 74 -5.20 -1.89 15.98
C MET A 74 -4.12 -2.15 14.94
N VAL A 75 -4.52 -2.41 13.71
CA VAL A 75 -3.63 -2.63 12.58
C VAL A 75 -4.04 -1.70 11.46
N VAL A 76 -3.06 -1.02 10.87
CA VAL A 76 -3.23 -0.26 9.64
C VAL A 76 -2.22 -0.74 8.61
N GLY A 77 -2.60 -0.72 7.34
CA GLY A 77 -1.71 -1.19 6.30
C GLY A 77 -2.22 -0.97 4.90
N TYR A 78 -1.43 -1.45 3.97
CA TYR A 78 -1.85 -1.59 2.58
C TYR A 78 -1.25 -2.86 1.97
N TYR A 79 -1.88 -3.33 0.90
CA TYR A 79 -1.26 -4.27 -0.02
C TYR A 79 -1.42 -3.74 -1.45
N ALA A 80 -0.46 -4.08 -2.31
CA ALA A 80 -0.48 -3.75 -3.71
C ALA A 80 -0.09 -4.96 -4.56
N TYR A 81 -0.66 -5.05 -5.76
CA TYR A 81 -0.28 -6.06 -6.75
C TYR A 81 -0.64 -5.59 -8.16
N ARG A 82 -0.02 -6.23 -9.16
CA ARG A 82 -0.31 -6.00 -10.56
C ARG A 82 -1.54 -6.79 -11.00
N MET A 83 -2.51 -6.12 -11.60
CA MET A 83 -3.72 -6.69 -12.15
C MET A 83 -3.50 -7.30 -13.54
N THR A 84 -4.47 -8.10 -13.98
CA THR A 84 -4.44 -8.78 -15.29
C THR A 84 -4.47 -7.81 -16.48
N ASP A 85 -5.01 -6.61 -16.29
CA ASP A 85 -5.01 -5.51 -17.27
C ASP A 85 -3.67 -4.74 -17.33
N GLY A 86 -2.70 -5.13 -16.50
CA GLY A 86 -1.37 -4.53 -16.41
C GLY A 86 -1.28 -3.32 -15.49
N ARG A 87 -2.41 -2.80 -14.97
CA ARG A 87 -2.44 -1.73 -13.95
C ARG A 87 -2.06 -2.29 -12.58
N TYR A 88 -1.76 -1.41 -11.64
CA TYR A 88 -1.57 -1.79 -10.23
C TYR A 88 -2.81 -1.44 -9.43
N ILE A 89 -3.12 -2.24 -8.42
CA ILE A 89 -4.06 -1.87 -7.37
C ILE A 89 -3.29 -1.72 -6.07
N THR A 90 -3.62 -0.69 -5.29
CA THR A 90 -3.22 -0.57 -3.88
C THR A 90 -4.47 -0.41 -3.04
N VAL A 91 -4.59 -1.24 -2.00
CA VAL A 91 -5.72 -1.24 -1.08
C VAL A 91 -5.23 -0.87 0.30
N PHE A 92 -5.78 0.19 0.87
CA PHE A 92 -5.53 0.63 2.24
C PHE A 92 -6.60 0.06 3.15
N TYR A 93 -6.18 -0.41 4.32
CA TYR A 93 -7.08 -1.06 5.27
C TYR A 93 -6.75 -0.70 6.71
N ASN A 94 -7.73 -0.96 7.58
CA ASN A 94 -7.52 -1.07 9.01
C ASN A 94 -8.16 -2.38 9.52
N ALA A 95 -7.64 -2.90 10.61
CA ALA A 95 -8.23 -4.02 11.34
C ALA A 95 -8.16 -3.74 12.85
N ASP A 96 -9.25 -4.07 13.54
CA ASP A 96 -9.41 -3.89 14.98
C ASP A 96 -10.41 -4.93 15.53
N GLN A 97 -10.99 -4.67 16.70
CA GLN A 97 -12.01 -5.53 17.32
C GLN A 97 -13.26 -5.79 16.46
N PHE A 98 -13.53 -4.97 15.45
CA PHE A 98 -14.63 -5.16 14.50
C PHE A 98 -14.19 -5.85 13.20
N GLY A 99 -12.96 -6.37 13.17
CA GLY A 99 -12.40 -7.07 12.02
C GLY A 99 -11.78 -6.14 10.98
N TYR A 100 -11.49 -6.72 9.81
CA TYR A 100 -10.85 -6.04 8.68
C TYR A 100 -11.85 -5.14 7.94
N ARG A 101 -11.41 -3.93 7.59
CA ARG A 101 -12.15 -2.98 6.76
C ARG A 101 -11.23 -2.33 5.75
N GLN A 102 -11.67 -2.30 4.49
CA GLN A 102 -11.02 -1.56 3.43
C GLN A 102 -11.42 -0.08 3.54
N ASN A 103 -10.42 0.81 3.54
CA ASN A 103 -10.61 2.25 3.64
C ASN A 103 -10.69 2.91 2.26
N GLN A 104 -9.71 2.60 1.41
CA GLN A 104 -9.55 3.21 0.09
C GLN A 104 -8.82 2.24 -0.84
N SER A 105 -9.06 2.37 -2.14
CA SER A 105 -8.20 1.78 -3.17
C SER A 105 -7.80 2.81 -4.22
N ILE A 106 -6.63 2.61 -4.82
CA ILE A 106 -6.12 3.38 -5.95
C ILE A 106 -5.65 2.44 -7.04
N THR A 107 -5.80 2.87 -8.30
CA THR A 107 -5.50 2.03 -9.47
C THR A 107 -4.68 2.76 -10.52
N PRO A 108 -3.37 3.00 -10.28
CA PRO A 108 -2.49 3.63 -11.25
C PRO A 108 -2.07 2.67 -12.39
N GLN A 109 -1.71 3.24 -13.53
CA GLN A 109 -1.14 2.49 -14.66
C GLN A 109 0.32 2.09 -14.42
N GLU A 110 1.07 2.94 -13.74
CA GLU A 110 2.46 2.73 -13.36
C GLU A 110 2.56 2.19 -11.93
N TYR A 111 3.75 1.68 -11.56
CA TYR A 111 3.99 1.19 -10.21
C TYR A 111 3.74 2.33 -9.19
N PRO A 112 2.92 2.11 -8.16
CA PRO A 112 2.57 3.14 -7.20
C PRO A 112 3.77 3.58 -6.36
N ASN A 113 3.85 4.88 -6.04
CA ASN A 113 4.78 5.35 -5.00
C ASN A 113 4.21 4.99 -3.62
N LEU A 114 4.65 3.85 -3.09
CA LEU A 114 4.11 3.29 -1.86
C LEU A 114 4.73 3.95 -0.60
N PRO A 115 3.92 4.33 0.39
CA PRO A 115 4.44 4.88 1.65
C PRO A 115 5.35 3.88 2.36
N ARG A 116 6.50 4.36 2.86
CA ARG A 116 7.46 3.51 3.60
C ARG A 116 7.09 3.34 5.07
N SER A 117 6.23 4.22 5.59
CA SER A 117 5.70 4.20 6.95
C SER A 117 4.30 4.81 6.98
N ILE A 118 3.44 4.32 7.86
CA ILE A 118 2.14 4.94 8.17
C ILE A 118 2.21 5.49 9.60
N GLU A 119 1.87 6.76 9.77
CA GLU A 119 1.73 7.37 11.09
C GLU A 119 0.54 6.76 11.83
N VAL A 120 0.78 6.36 13.08
CA VAL A 120 -0.27 5.86 13.98
C VAL A 120 -0.33 6.76 15.20
N PRO A 121 -1.50 6.94 15.82
CA PRO A 121 -1.60 7.62 17.10
C PRO A 121 -0.75 6.85 18.12
N MET A 122 0.43 7.37 18.46
CA MET A 122 1.24 6.78 19.52
C MET A 122 0.53 7.05 20.85
N VAL A 123 0.34 6.01 21.67
CA VAL A 123 -0.09 6.19 23.06
C VAL A 123 1.08 6.83 23.80
N SER A 124 1.10 8.15 23.86
CA SER A 124 2.07 8.91 24.66
C SER A 124 1.79 8.65 26.15
N LYS A 125 2.50 7.69 26.74
CA LYS A 125 2.62 7.57 28.20
C LYS A 125 3.59 8.64 28.73
N ALA A 126 3.36 9.92 28.43
CA ALA A 126 4.09 11.07 28.97
C ALA A 126 3.46 12.40 28.51
N SER A 127 2.24 12.71 28.96
CA SER A 127 1.67 14.07 28.85
C SER A 127 0.65 14.35 29.96
N SER A 128 0.92 13.85 31.16
CA SER A 128 0.20 14.23 32.38
C SER A 128 1.16 14.52 33.52
N ALA A 129 2.15 15.39 33.29
CA ALA A 129 2.93 16.06 34.33
C ALA A 129 3.82 17.17 33.73
N SER A 130 3.24 18.35 33.52
CA SER A 130 3.90 19.70 33.52
C SER A 130 2.86 20.68 32.99
N SER A 131 2.10 21.30 33.90
CA SER A 131 2.30 22.68 34.40
C SER A 131 1.70 23.74 33.48
N ALA A 132 0.63 24.34 34.00
CA ALA A 132 0.20 25.68 33.62
C ALA A 132 1.36 26.67 33.81
N SER A 133 1.72 27.38 32.75
CA SER A 133 2.35 28.70 32.80
C SER A 133 2.24 29.34 31.41
N ASP A 134 1.72 30.56 31.39
CA ASP A 134 1.53 31.44 30.24
C ASP A 134 2.76 31.61 29.34
N GLY A 135 2.54 31.82 28.03
CA GLY A 135 3.54 32.42 27.13
C GLY A 135 3.53 31.98 25.65
N VAL A 136 2.74 32.68 24.83
CA VAL A 136 3.05 33.24 23.49
C VAL A 136 3.85 32.43 22.42
N SER A 137 3.23 32.35 21.23
CA SER A 137 3.77 32.20 19.85
C SER A 137 4.35 30.85 19.37
N SER A 138 3.68 30.25 18.37
CA SER A 138 3.99 30.49 16.94
C SER A 138 3.14 29.60 16.03
N SER A 139 2.30 30.24 15.23
CA SER A 139 1.64 29.67 14.06
C SER A 139 2.61 29.68 12.88
N GLN A 140 2.89 28.52 12.24
CA GLN A 140 3.34 28.44 10.84
C GLN A 140 3.60 26.99 10.41
N SER A 141 2.63 26.37 9.72
CA SER A 141 2.89 25.36 8.67
C SER A 141 1.58 24.79 8.12
N GLN A 142 0.75 25.62 7.48
CA GLN A 142 -0.36 25.11 6.65
C GLN A 142 -0.49 25.78 5.28
N SER A 143 0.29 26.82 4.96
CA SER A 143 0.12 27.57 3.71
C SER A 143 0.99 27.11 2.52
N GLN A 144 1.94 26.19 2.70
CA GLN A 144 2.92 25.88 1.63
C GLN A 144 2.54 24.75 0.68
N TYR A 145 1.44 24.03 0.90
CA TYR A 145 0.99 22.98 -0.03
C TYR A 145 -0.02 23.47 -1.08
N GLN A 146 -0.62 24.65 -0.90
CA GLN A 146 -1.64 25.16 -1.83
C GLN A 146 -1.12 26.10 -2.93
N SER A 147 0.11 26.61 -2.86
CA SER A 147 0.64 27.53 -3.88
C SER A 147 1.41 26.87 -5.03
N ARG A 148 1.56 25.54 -5.03
CA ARG A 148 2.36 24.81 -6.04
C ARG A 148 1.54 24.15 -7.15
N LEU A 149 0.26 24.50 -7.30
CA LEU A 149 -0.61 23.93 -8.35
C LEU A 149 -1.19 24.97 -9.33
N GLU A 150 -0.78 26.25 -9.29
CA GLU A 150 -1.28 27.28 -10.24
C GLU A 150 -0.27 27.72 -11.32
N ALA A 151 0.91 27.10 -11.42
CA ALA A 151 1.91 27.49 -12.41
C ALA A 151 2.28 26.32 -13.33
N LEU A 152 1.41 25.97 -14.29
CA LEU A 152 1.76 25.40 -15.60
C LEU A 152 0.50 25.16 -16.49
N GLY A 153 0.34 26.00 -17.53
CA GLY A 153 -0.60 25.86 -18.66
C GLY A 153 -1.33 27.20 -18.94
N ASN A 154 -1.27 27.87 -20.09
CA ASN A 154 -0.99 27.51 -21.49
C ASN A 154 -0.42 28.73 -22.26
N PRO A 155 0.38 28.55 -23.34
CA PRO A 155 0.78 29.66 -24.21
C PRO A 155 -0.27 29.93 -25.30
N ALA A 156 -0.92 31.10 -25.26
CA ALA A 156 -1.75 31.60 -26.36
C ALA A 156 -0.96 32.65 -27.16
N MET A 157 -0.82 32.38 -28.47
CA MET A 157 -0.20 33.27 -29.46
C MET A 157 -0.84 34.66 -29.45
N THR A 158 0.00 35.71 -29.54
CA THR A 158 -0.46 37.02 -30.00
C THR A 158 0.52 37.60 -31.03
N THR A 159 0.10 37.51 -32.29
CA THR A 159 0.60 38.29 -33.42
C THR A 159 0.37 39.78 -33.16
N THR A 160 1.43 40.59 -33.17
CA THR A 160 1.31 42.06 -33.15
C THR A 160 2.03 42.67 -34.36
N THR A 161 1.23 43.25 -35.26
CA THR A 161 1.61 44.02 -36.45
C THR A 161 2.13 45.42 -36.05
N PRO A 162 3.15 46.00 -36.73
CA PRO A 162 3.68 47.31 -36.37
C PRO A 162 2.99 48.45 -37.11
N ARG A 163 2.80 49.60 -36.45
CA ARG A 163 2.46 50.86 -37.11
C ARG A 163 3.08 52.09 -36.41
N GLY A 164 4.17 52.58 -36.99
CA GLY A 164 4.28 53.99 -37.39
C GLY A 164 4.78 55.05 -36.40
N ALA A 165 5.95 55.60 -36.76
CA ALA A 165 6.32 57.02 -36.79
C ALA A 165 6.86 57.74 -35.53
N GLY A 166 8.01 58.42 -35.72
CA GLY A 166 8.57 59.45 -34.83
C GLY A 166 10.12 59.42 -34.74
N THR A 167 10.85 59.75 -35.81
CA THR A 167 11.64 61.01 -35.97
C THR A 167 12.82 61.26 -35.00
N ASN A 168 14.02 61.20 -35.59
CA ASN A 168 15.21 62.08 -35.43
C ASN A 168 15.92 62.28 -34.07
N ARG A 169 17.22 61.91 -34.05
CA ARG A 169 18.44 62.75 -33.75
C ARG A 169 19.64 61.82 -33.46
N ARG A 170 20.60 61.60 -34.37
CA ARG A 170 21.85 62.35 -34.67
C ARG A 170 22.77 62.69 -33.47
N GLY A 171 23.99 62.13 -33.50
CA GLY A 171 25.22 62.55 -32.79
C GLY A 171 25.94 61.36 -32.13
N ARG A 172 27.04 60.80 -32.66
CA ARG A 172 28.47 61.18 -32.47
C ARG A 172 28.81 61.45 -30.98
N TYR A 173 29.82 60.86 -30.36
CA TYR A 173 31.12 60.34 -30.80
C TYR A 173 31.40 58.93 -30.28
#